data_AF-A0A2P2M5B8-F1
#
_entry.id   AF-A0A2P2M5B8-F1
#
_cell.length_a   1.000
_cell.length_b   1.000
_cell.length_c   1.000
_cell.angle_alpha   90.00
_cell.angle_beta   90.00
_cell.angle_gamma   90.00
#
_symmetry.space_group_name_H-M   'P 1'
#
loop_
_entity.id
_entity.type
_entity.pdbx_description
1 polymer ?
#
loop_
_entity_poly.entity_id
_entity_poly.type
_entity_poly.pdbx_seq_one_letter_code
_entity_poly.pdbx_strand_id
1 'polypeptide(L)'
;MKYRQRILGLILISPLCKAPSWSEWLYNKVMSNLLYYCGMCGVVKELLLKRYFSKEARGGAQVPESDIVQACRKLLDERQSFNVWLFLETINRREDISEGLRKLNCRSLIFVGEHSPFHSDALHMTSKLDRRFSALIEVQASGSVVTEEQPHAMLMPMEYFLMGYGMSRPPKLSVSPRSPLGPVCISPDLLSPESMGLKLKPIKTRISMQV
;
A
#
# COMPACT_ATOMS: atom_id res chain seq x y z
N MET A 1 3.52 8.39 -20.09
CA MET A 1 3.60 8.38 -21.57
C MET A 1 4.39 9.55 -22.17
N LYS A 2 4.08 10.79 -21.78
CA LYS A 2 4.59 12.03 -22.41
C LYS A 2 6.09 12.28 -22.26
N TYR A 3 6.70 11.91 -21.12
CA TYR A 3 8.12 12.16 -20.83
C TYR A 3 8.87 10.87 -20.47
N ARG A 4 8.93 9.92 -21.41
CA ARG A 4 9.49 8.58 -21.14
C ARG A 4 10.96 8.60 -20.71
N GLN A 5 11.75 9.50 -21.28
CA GLN A 5 13.19 9.59 -20.99
C GLN A 5 13.51 10.04 -19.56
N ARG A 6 12.53 10.60 -18.83
CA ARG A 6 12.72 11.06 -17.45
C ARG A 6 12.37 9.99 -16.40
N ILE A 7 11.80 8.87 -16.82
CA ILE A 7 11.30 7.83 -15.92
C ILE A 7 12.22 6.63 -16.01
N LEU A 8 12.91 6.31 -14.91
CA LEU A 8 13.76 5.13 -14.81
C LEU A 8 12.93 3.85 -14.67
N GLY A 9 11.95 3.86 -13.77
CA GLY A 9 11.03 2.76 -13.51
C GLY A 9 9.75 3.23 -12.85
N LEU A 10 8.75 2.35 -12.78
CA LEU A 10 7.46 2.61 -12.15
C LEU A 10 7.17 1.57 -11.08
N ILE A 11 6.68 2.01 -9.92
CA ILE A 11 6.05 1.15 -8.92
C ILE A 11 4.60 1.60 -8.84
N LEU A 12 3.67 0.70 -9.12
CA LEU A 12 2.25 0.97 -9.26
C LEU A 12 1.47 0.14 -8.26
N ILE A 13 0.64 0.77 -7.43
CA ILE A 13 -0.18 0.09 -6.42
C ILE A 13 -1.64 0.20 -6.85
N SER A 14 -2.31 -0.94 -7.00
CA SER A 14 -3.70 -1.05 -7.47
C SER A 14 -4.02 -0.15 -8.66
N PRO A 15 -3.26 -0.24 -9.77
CA PRO A 15 -3.38 0.75 -10.83
C PRO A 15 -4.61 0.53 -11.73
N LEU A 16 -5.04 1.62 -12.36
CA LEU A 16 -6.16 1.68 -13.29
C LEU A 16 -5.68 2.20 -14.65
N CYS A 17 -6.09 1.53 -15.73
CA CYS A 17 -5.72 1.94 -17.08
C CYS A 17 -6.90 2.20 -18.01
N LYS A 18 -8.05 1.58 -17.78
CA LYS A 18 -9.26 1.73 -18.59
C LYS A 18 -10.07 2.95 -18.16
N ALA A 19 -10.93 3.42 -19.07
CA ALA A 19 -12.07 4.24 -18.70
C ALA A 19 -12.95 3.50 -17.66
N PRO A 20 -13.67 4.22 -16.77
CA PRO A 20 -14.51 3.59 -15.77
C PRO A 20 -15.57 2.70 -16.41
N SER A 21 -15.76 1.51 -15.85
CA SER A 21 -16.88 0.64 -16.24
C SER A 21 -18.22 1.29 -15.84
N TRP A 22 -19.33 0.87 -16.44
CA TRP A 22 -20.64 1.43 -16.09
C TRP A 22 -20.99 1.24 -14.59
N SER A 23 -20.65 0.09 -14.01
CA SER A 23 -20.86 -0.18 -12.59
C SER A 23 -19.97 0.69 -11.70
N GLU A 24 -18.70 0.87 -12.07
CA GLU A 24 -17.80 1.77 -11.34
C GLU A 24 -18.24 3.23 -11.47
N TRP A 25 -18.67 3.65 -12.66
CA TRP A 25 -19.21 4.98 -12.92
C TRP A 25 -20.42 5.25 -12.03
N LEU A 26 -21.35 4.30 -11.94
CA LEU A 26 -22.54 4.44 -11.10
C LEU A 26 -22.14 4.55 -9.62
N TYR A 27 -21.25 3.67 -9.15
CA TYR A 27 -20.75 3.71 -7.78
C TYR A 27 -20.05 5.05 -7.45
N ASN A 28 -19.17 5.50 -8.34
CA ASN A 28 -18.48 6.79 -8.23
C ASN A 28 -19.47 7.95 -8.24
N LYS A 29 -20.53 7.88 -9.05
CA LYS A 29 -21.54 8.94 -9.16
C LYS A 29 -22.36 9.05 -7.89
N VAL A 30 -22.79 7.91 -7.31
CA VAL A 30 -23.48 7.89 -6.01
C VAL A 30 -22.58 8.47 -4.93
N MET A 31 -21.34 8.00 -4.83
CA MET A 31 -20.36 8.51 -3.86
C MET A 31 -20.10 10.01 -4.02
N SER A 32 -19.95 10.49 -5.26
CA SER A 32 -19.71 11.91 -5.56
C SER A 32 -20.92 12.78 -5.23
N ASN A 33 -22.14 12.31 -5.51
CA ASN A 33 -23.36 13.03 -5.15
C ASN A 33 -23.53 13.11 -3.63
N LEU A 34 -23.27 12.02 -2.90
CA LEU A 34 -23.29 12.03 -1.43
C LEU A 34 -22.26 12.99 -0.86
N LEU A 35 -21.04 13.00 -1.42
CA LEU A 35 -19.99 13.92 -0.99
C LEU A 35 -20.33 15.39 -1.31
N TYR A 36 -21.01 15.66 -2.43
CA TYR A 36 -21.46 17.00 -2.81
C TYR A 36 -22.56 17.52 -1.89
N TYR A 37 -23.60 16.72 -1.60
CA TYR A 37 -24.74 17.14 -0.79
C TYR A 37 -24.50 17.04 0.72
N CYS A 38 -23.80 16.01 1.18
CA CYS A 38 -23.63 15.71 2.61
C CYS A 38 -22.20 15.99 3.12
N GLY A 39 -21.28 16.40 2.25
CA GLY A 39 -19.87 16.58 2.62
C GLY A 39 -19.21 15.27 3.05
N MET A 40 -18.13 15.37 3.84
CA MET A 40 -17.39 14.22 4.37
C MET A 40 -18.13 13.58 5.58
N CYS A 41 -19.37 13.15 5.36
CA CYS A 41 -20.18 12.51 6.39
C CYS A 41 -19.74 11.06 6.66
N GLY A 42 -20.25 10.45 7.73
CA GLY A 42 -19.91 9.07 8.11
C GLY A 42 -20.16 8.06 6.99
N VAL A 43 -21.26 8.19 6.25
CA VAL A 43 -21.59 7.27 5.14
C VAL A 43 -20.55 7.35 4.01
N VAL A 44 -20.11 8.56 3.63
CA VAL A 44 -19.07 8.73 2.61
C VAL A 44 -17.75 8.13 3.07
N LYS A 45 -17.37 8.34 4.34
CA LYS A 45 -16.17 7.73 4.91
C LYS A 45 -16.24 6.20 4.83
N GLU A 46 -17.35 5.59 5.21
CA GLU A 46 -17.53 4.14 5.11
C GLU A 46 -17.44 3.62 3.67
N LEU A 47 -18.00 4.36 2.70
CA LEU A 47 -17.89 4.00 1.28
C LEU A 47 -16.44 4.09 0.78
N LEU A 48 -15.71 5.14 1.14
CA LEU A 48 -14.30 5.30 0.81
C LEU A 48 -13.46 4.20 1.43
N LEU A 49 -13.64 3.92 2.73
CA LEU A 49 -12.93 2.86 3.42
C LEU A 49 -13.24 1.50 2.77
N LYS A 50 -14.51 1.21 2.45
CA LYS A 50 -14.91 -0.02 1.75
C LYS A 50 -14.30 -0.16 0.36
N ARG A 51 -14.06 0.94 -0.34
CA ARG A 51 -13.44 0.96 -1.67
C ARG A 51 -11.95 0.64 -1.61
N TYR A 52 -11.25 1.11 -0.57
CA TYR A 52 -9.79 1.08 -0.53
C TYR A 52 -9.23 -0.02 0.38
N PHE A 53 -9.92 -0.39 1.47
CA PHE A 53 -9.46 -1.38 2.43
C PHE A 53 -10.17 -2.72 2.27
N SER A 54 -9.44 -3.80 2.60
CA SER A 54 -10.00 -5.15 2.71
C SER A 54 -11.11 -5.23 3.76
N LYS A 55 -11.87 -6.33 3.74
CA LYS A 55 -12.90 -6.57 4.76
C LYS A 55 -12.26 -6.88 6.11
N GLU A 56 -11.12 -7.55 6.08
CA GLU A 56 -10.31 -7.96 7.21
C GLU A 56 -9.79 -6.73 7.96
N ALA A 57 -9.25 -5.74 7.24
CA ALA A 57 -8.75 -4.50 7.84
C ALA A 57 -9.88 -3.64 8.45
N ARG A 58 -11.06 -3.60 7.82
CA ARG A 58 -12.20 -2.81 8.31
C ARG A 58 -12.90 -3.43 9.53
N GLY A 59 -12.62 -4.71 9.82
CA GLY A 59 -13.31 -5.44 10.88
C GLY A 59 -14.77 -5.74 10.54
N GLY A 60 -15.49 -6.23 11.53
CA GLY A 60 -16.90 -6.60 11.43
C GLY A 60 -17.58 -6.65 12.79
N ALA A 61 -18.75 -7.29 12.88
CA ALA A 61 -19.50 -7.35 14.14
C ALA A 61 -18.74 -8.03 15.29
N GLN A 62 -17.79 -8.92 14.99
CA GLN A 62 -16.99 -9.65 15.98
C GLN A 62 -15.50 -9.30 15.97
N VAL A 63 -15.01 -8.62 14.93
CA VAL A 63 -13.59 -8.31 14.77
C VAL A 63 -13.43 -6.79 14.84
N PRO A 64 -12.62 -6.27 15.76
CA PRO A 64 -12.41 -4.82 15.86
C PRO A 64 -11.77 -4.29 14.58
N GLU A 65 -12.13 -3.06 14.24
CA GLU A 65 -11.51 -2.34 13.13
C GLU A 65 -10.03 -2.09 13.42
N SER A 66 -9.16 -2.33 12.43
CA SER A 66 -7.72 -2.14 12.57
C SER A 66 -7.34 -0.66 12.79
N ASP A 67 -6.24 -0.45 13.51
CA ASP A 67 -5.72 0.89 13.83
C ASP A 67 -5.47 1.75 12.58
N ILE A 68 -5.05 1.11 11.47
CA ILE A 68 -4.82 1.78 10.18
C ILE A 68 -6.11 2.35 9.58
N VAL A 69 -7.23 1.63 9.65
CA VAL A 69 -8.53 2.10 9.14
C VAL A 69 -9.08 3.20 10.04
N GLN A 70 -8.92 3.05 11.37
CA GLN A 70 -9.28 4.09 12.32
C GLN A 70 -8.48 5.39 12.10
N ALA A 71 -7.17 5.28 11.86
CA ALA A 71 -6.31 6.41 11.53
C ALA A 71 -6.73 7.05 10.20
N CYS A 72 -7.00 6.24 9.17
CA CYS A 72 -7.49 6.74 7.89
C CYS A 72 -8.83 7.48 8.02
N ARG A 73 -9.76 6.96 8.85
CA ARG A 73 -11.04 7.62 9.11
C ARG A 73 -10.84 9.00 9.73
N LYS A 74 -9.94 9.14 10.71
CA LYS A 74 -9.57 10.44 11.31
C LYS A 74 -8.94 11.38 10.27
N LEU A 75 -8.08 10.87 9.39
CA LEU A 75 -7.49 11.68 8.31
C LEU A 75 -8.55 12.19 7.34
N LEU A 76 -9.59 11.39 7.05
CA LEU A 76 -10.70 11.82 6.19
C LEU A 76 -11.47 13.00 6.81
N ASP A 77 -11.62 13.05 8.14
CA ASP A 77 -12.25 14.17 8.84
C ASP A 77 -11.52 15.50 8.64
N GLU A 78 -10.20 15.46 8.49
CA GLU A 78 -9.37 16.65 8.26
C GLU A 78 -9.41 17.13 6.79
N ARG A 79 -9.87 16.28 5.85
CA ARG A 79 -9.84 16.62 4.42
C ARG A 79 -11.03 17.50 4.04
N GLN A 80 -10.74 18.50 3.22
CA GLN A 80 -11.76 19.35 2.61
C GLN A 80 -12.61 18.51 1.62
N SER A 81 -13.90 18.37 1.91
CA SER A 81 -14.84 17.54 1.14
C SER A 81 -14.89 17.91 -0.34
N PHE A 82 -14.87 19.21 -0.65
CA PHE A 82 -14.88 19.72 -2.02
C PHE A 82 -13.66 19.28 -2.83
N ASN A 83 -12.46 19.26 -2.21
CA ASN A 83 -11.24 18.82 -2.89
C ASN A 83 -11.28 17.31 -3.15
N VAL A 84 -11.79 16.52 -2.21
CA VAL A 84 -11.98 15.08 -2.40
C VAL A 84 -13.01 14.82 -3.50
N TRP A 85 -14.07 15.63 -3.57
CA TRP A 85 -15.09 15.53 -4.62
C TRP A 85 -14.50 15.80 -6.01
N LEU A 86 -13.75 16.90 -6.17
CA LEU A 86 -13.06 17.21 -7.43
C LEU A 86 -12.09 16.09 -7.85
N PHE A 87 -11.36 15.52 -6.89
CA PHE A 87 -10.45 14.41 -7.13
C PHE A 87 -11.18 13.16 -7.64
N LEU A 88 -12.29 12.78 -6.97
CA LEU A 88 -13.12 11.65 -7.40
C LEU A 88 -13.76 11.89 -8.76
N GLU A 89 -14.23 13.10 -9.03
CA GLU A 89 -14.79 13.46 -10.33
C GLU A 89 -13.75 13.36 -11.44
N THR A 90 -12.52 13.79 -11.17
CA THR A 90 -11.39 13.66 -12.11
C THR A 90 -11.08 12.20 -12.41
N ILE A 91 -11.05 11.33 -11.39
CA ILE A 91 -10.85 9.88 -11.58
C ILE A 91 -12.00 9.26 -12.40
N ASN A 92 -13.23 9.74 -12.21
CA ASN A 92 -14.39 9.25 -12.95
C ASN A 92 -14.44 9.72 -14.41
N ARG A 93 -13.62 10.71 -14.78
CA ARG A 93 -13.47 11.20 -16.15
C ARG A 93 -12.20 10.69 -16.83
N ARG A 94 -11.49 9.75 -16.21
CA ARG A 94 -10.24 9.21 -16.76
C ARG A 94 -10.48 8.55 -18.13
N GLU A 95 -9.55 8.79 -19.03
CA GLU A 95 -9.54 8.16 -20.36
C GLU A 95 -8.78 6.83 -20.32
N ASP A 96 -9.05 5.98 -21.31
CA ASP A 96 -8.31 4.73 -21.47
C ASP A 96 -6.89 4.99 -21.98
N ILE A 97 -5.89 4.63 -21.16
CA ILE A 97 -4.46 4.77 -21.48
C ILE A 97 -3.81 3.48 -21.97
N SER A 98 -4.58 2.40 -22.14
CA SER A 98 -4.10 1.05 -22.46
C SER A 98 -3.21 0.98 -23.70
N GLU A 99 -3.57 1.69 -24.77
CA GLU A 99 -2.77 1.74 -26.00
C GLU A 99 -1.44 2.47 -25.81
N GLY A 100 -1.42 3.44 -24.90
CA GLY A 100 -0.19 4.09 -24.46
C GLY A 100 0.75 3.07 -23.82
N LEU A 101 0.26 2.28 -22.86
CA LEU A 101 1.07 1.38 -22.04
C LEU A 101 1.94 0.40 -22.84
N ARG A 102 1.48 -0.06 -24.01
CA ARG A 102 2.26 -0.92 -24.92
C ARG A 102 3.58 -0.30 -25.37
N LYS A 103 3.66 1.03 -25.39
CA LYS A 103 4.83 1.80 -25.82
C LYS A 103 5.75 2.18 -24.65
N LEU A 104 5.46 1.69 -23.44
CA LEU A 104 6.19 2.00 -22.22
C LEU A 104 7.37 1.02 -22.06
N ASN A 105 8.60 1.52 -22.18
CA ASN A 105 9.82 0.69 -22.17
C ASN A 105 10.58 0.75 -20.83
N CYS A 106 9.96 1.18 -19.74
CA CYS A 106 10.61 1.22 -18.42
C CYS A 106 10.17 0.02 -17.56
N ARG A 107 11.05 -0.44 -16.65
CA ARG A 107 10.67 -1.56 -15.79
C ARG A 107 9.55 -1.11 -14.85
N SER A 108 8.55 -1.96 -14.72
CA SER A 108 7.32 -1.65 -13.98
C SER A 108 7.05 -2.76 -12.96
N LEU A 109 6.94 -2.38 -11.69
CA LEU A 109 6.55 -3.25 -10.60
C LEU A 109 5.12 -2.92 -10.22
N ILE A 110 4.22 -3.90 -10.24
CA ILE A 110 2.80 -3.70 -10.00
C ILE A 110 2.42 -4.50 -8.76
N PHE A 111 1.82 -3.83 -7.78
CA PHE A 111 1.22 -4.46 -6.61
C PHE A 111 -0.29 -4.35 -6.71
N VAL A 112 -0.99 -5.44 -6.39
CA VAL A 112 -2.44 -5.44 -6.30
C VAL A 112 -2.88 -6.34 -5.16
N GLY A 113 -3.79 -5.85 -4.32
CA GLY A 113 -4.38 -6.69 -3.29
C GLY A 113 -5.40 -7.65 -3.89
N GLU A 114 -5.45 -8.87 -3.34
CA GLU A 114 -6.41 -9.91 -3.70
C GLU A 114 -7.87 -9.46 -3.56
N HIS A 115 -8.17 -8.63 -2.54
CA HIS A 115 -9.52 -8.14 -2.25
C HIS A 115 -9.77 -6.72 -2.77
N SER A 116 -8.86 -6.19 -3.59
CA SER A 116 -9.01 -4.88 -4.20
C SER A 116 -10.11 -4.90 -5.27
N PRO A 117 -11.06 -3.94 -5.29
CA PRO A 117 -12.01 -3.81 -6.39
C PRO A 117 -11.33 -3.52 -7.74
N PHE A 118 -10.06 -3.10 -7.73
CA PHE A 118 -9.27 -2.81 -8.92
C PHE A 118 -8.44 -4.00 -9.40
N HIS A 119 -8.63 -5.19 -8.82
CA HIS A 119 -7.84 -6.38 -9.12
C HIS A 119 -7.85 -6.74 -10.61
N SER A 120 -9.05 -6.81 -11.22
CA SER A 120 -9.21 -7.11 -12.64
C SER A 120 -8.62 -6.05 -13.57
N ASP A 121 -8.66 -4.78 -13.17
CA ASP A 121 -8.08 -3.67 -13.92
C ASP A 121 -6.55 -3.64 -13.85
N ALA A 122 -5.96 -4.02 -12.71
CA ALA A 122 -4.52 -4.17 -12.56
C ALA A 122 -3.98 -5.35 -13.39
N LEU A 123 -4.71 -6.48 -13.42
CA LEU A 123 -4.40 -7.60 -14.31
C LEU A 123 -4.48 -7.19 -15.78
N HIS A 124 -5.52 -6.46 -16.16
CA HIS A 124 -5.63 -5.92 -17.50
C HIS A 124 -4.47 -4.98 -17.83
N MET A 125 -4.12 -4.07 -16.94
CA MET A 125 -3.00 -3.15 -17.12
C MET A 125 -1.69 -3.91 -17.35
N THR A 126 -1.44 -4.95 -16.55
CA THR A 126 -0.27 -5.83 -16.67
C THR A 126 -0.23 -6.50 -18.05
N SER A 127 -1.39 -6.96 -18.57
CA SER A 127 -1.47 -7.57 -19.91
C SER A 127 -1.11 -6.62 -21.07
N LYS A 128 -1.15 -5.29 -20.84
CA LYS A 128 -0.80 -4.28 -21.83
C LYS A 128 0.66 -3.84 -21.75
N LEU A 129 1.37 -4.20 -20.69
CA LEU A 129 2.79 -3.90 -20.51
C LEU A 129 3.67 -5.02 -21.08
N ASP A 130 4.92 -4.70 -21.44
CA ASP A 130 5.88 -5.71 -21.90
C ASP A 130 6.29 -6.62 -20.73
N ARG A 131 5.92 -7.91 -20.83
CA ARG A 131 6.19 -8.94 -19.82
C ARG A 131 7.67 -9.10 -19.46
N ARG A 132 8.59 -8.67 -20.33
CA ARG A 132 10.04 -8.71 -20.05
C ARG A 132 10.48 -7.64 -19.05
N PHE A 133 9.72 -6.56 -18.95
CA PHE A 133 10.04 -5.41 -18.10
C PHE A 133 9.01 -5.18 -16.99
N SER A 134 7.90 -5.92 -16.98
CA SER A 134 6.87 -5.81 -15.96
C SER A 134 6.82 -7.02 -15.04
N ALA A 135 6.68 -6.79 -13.74
CA ALA A 135 6.36 -7.80 -12.74
C ALA A 135 5.08 -7.43 -11.99
N LEU A 136 4.20 -8.41 -11.76
CA LEU A 136 2.98 -8.26 -10.99
C LEU A 136 3.11 -9.07 -9.70
N ILE A 137 2.78 -8.46 -8.58
CA ILE A 137 2.69 -9.07 -7.26
C ILE A 137 1.26 -8.93 -6.77
N GLU A 138 0.61 -10.08 -6.63
CA GLU A 138 -0.67 -10.19 -5.97
C GLU A 138 -0.43 -10.40 -4.47
N VAL A 139 -0.94 -9.48 -3.66
CA VAL A 139 -0.75 -9.50 -2.21
C VAL A 139 -2.02 -10.06 -1.57
N GLN A 140 -1.88 -11.24 -0.98
CA GLN A 140 -2.99 -11.97 -0.36
C GLN A 140 -3.61 -11.19 0.79
N ALA A 141 -4.89 -11.40 1.08
CA ALA A 141 -5.58 -10.80 2.24
C ALA A 141 -5.37 -9.28 2.39
N SER A 142 -5.34 -8.55 1.27
CA SER A 142 -5.15 -7.09 1.25
C SER A 142 -6.10 -6.39 0.27
N GLY A 143 -6.48 -5.16 0.62
CA GLY A 143 -7.31 -4.28 -0.20
C GLY A 143 -6.50 -3.53 -1.26
N SER A 144 -6.99 -2.37 -1.67
CA SER A 144 -6.28 -1.52 -2.64
C SER A 144 -5.03 -0.87 -2.05
N VAL A 145 -5.04 -0.58 -0.75
CA VAL A 145 -3.96 0.13 -0.04
C VAL A 145 -2.98 -0.88 0.57
N VAL A 146 -2.33 -1.64 -0.31
CA VAL A 146 -1.34 -2.67 0.04
C VAL A 146 -0.20 -2.09 0.89
N THR A 147 0.15 -0.82 0.69
CA THR A 147 1.21 -0.11 1.44
C THR A 147 0.94 -0.04 2.93
N GLU A 148 -0.32 0.10 3.33
CA GLU A 148 -0.72 0.23 4.73
C GLU A 148 -1.14 -1.12 5.31
N GLU A 149 -1.83 -1.95 4.52
CA GLU A 149 -2.29 -3.26 4.99
C GLU A 149 -1.16 -4.29 5.10
N GLN A 150 -0.28 -4.36 4.10
CA GLN A 150 0.80 -5.36 4.05
C GLN A 150 2.11 -4.79 3.49
N PRO A 151 2.74 -3.82 4.20
CA PRO A 151 4.02 -3.23 3.77
C PRO A 151 5.14 -4.27 3.66
N HIS A 152 5.14 -5.29 4.50
CA HIS A 152 6.15 -6.35 4.53
C HIS A 152 6.20 -7.15 3.21
N ALA A 153 5.06 -7.37 2.56
CA ALA A 153 4.97 -8.06 1.27
C ALA A 153 5.62 -7.24 0.13
N MET A 154 5.78 -5.92 0.31
CA MET A 154 6.38 -5.04 -0.69
C MET A 154 7.90 -4.96 -0.61
N LEU A 155 8.49 -5.28 0.55
CA LEU A 155 9.92 -5.09 0.79
C LEU A 155 10.81 -5.86 -0.19
N MET A 156 10.64 -7.18 -0.26
CA MET A 156 11.48 -8.03 -1.12
C MET A 156 11.32 -7.68 -2.61
N PRO A 157 10.11 -7.54 -3.17
CA PRO A 157 9.98 -7.18 -4.58
C PRO A 157 10.53 -5.78 -4.90
N MET A 158 10.40 -4.81 -3.98
CA MET A 158 11.00 -3.48 -4.14
C MET A 158 12.53 -3.54 -4.14
N GLU A 159 13.14 -4.33 -3.24
CA GLU A 159 14.59 -4.52 -3.20
C GLU A 159 15.11 -5.12 -4.51
N TYR A 160 14.48 -6.20 -4.99
CA TYR A 160 14.85 -6.82 -6.27
C TYR A 160 14.68 -5.85 -7.45
N PHE A 161 13.61 -5.05 -7.44
CA PHE A 161 13.38 -4.04 -8.47
C PHE A 161 14.49 -3.00 -8.50
N LEU A 162 14.88 -2.47 -7.33
CA LEU A 162 15.98 -1.48 -7.21
C LEU A 162 17.35 -2.07 -7.51
N MET A 163 17.59 -3.33 -7.13
CA MET A 163 18.80 -4.08 -7.49
C MET A 163 18.93 -4.21 -9.01
N GLY A 164 17.81 -4.40 -9.72
CA GLY A 164 17.77 -4.42 -11.18
C GLY A 164 18.28 -3.13 -11.86
N TYR A 165 18.33 -2.01 -11.13
CA TYR A 165 18.92 -0.74 -11.57
C TYR A 165 20.30 -0.46 -10.99
N GLY A 166 20.86 -1.38 -10.20
CA GLY A 166 22.12 -1.16 -9.48
C GLY A 166 22.02 -0.14 -8.34
N MET A 167 20.81 0.23 -7.92
CA MET A 167 20.57 1.20 -6.84
C MET A 167 20.54 0.55 -5.45
N SER A 168 20.27 -0.76 -5.38
CA SER A 168 20.40 -1.48 -4.12
C SER A 168 21.87 -1.77 -3.85
N ARG A 169 22.46 -1.04 -2.89
CA ARG A 169 23.77 -1.37 -2.35
C ARG A 169 23.53 -2.46 -1.31
N PRO A 170 24.20 -3.62 -1.38
CA PRO A 170 24.10 -4.60 -0.30
C PRO A 170 24.42 -3.86 1.00
N PRO A 171 23.63 -4.07 2.08
CA PRO A 171 23.93 -3.44 3.35
C PRO A 171 25.38 -3.78 3.66
N LYS A 172 26.22 -2.74 3.72
CA LYS A 172 27.54 -2.86 4.32
C LYS A 172 27.29 -2.97 5.82
N LEU A 173 26.76 -4.12 6.25
CA LEU A 173 26.99 -4.56 7.60
C LEU A 173 28.50 -4.55 7.71
N SER A 174 29.05 -3.63 8.51
CA SER A 174 30.45 -3.66 8.89
C SER A 174 30.64 -4.87 9.81
N VAL A 175 30.46 -6.06 9.27
CA VAL A 175 30.87 -7.28 9.92
C VAL A 175 32.37 -7.30 9.70
N SER A 176 33.09 -6.88 10.74
CA SER A 176 34.48 -7.29 10.97
C SER A 176 34.68 -8.71 10.45
N PRO A 177 35.79 -9.04 9.76
CA PRO A 177 35.93 -10.24 8.92
C PRO A 177 35.98 -11.54 9.74
N ARG A 178 34.87 -11.92 10.35
CA ARG A 178 34.71 -13.19 11.05
C ARG A 178 33.38 -13.81 10.65
N SER A 179 33.49 -14.90 9.90
CA SER A 179 32.49 -15.94 9.54
C SER A 179 31.25 -15.54 8.70
N PRO A 180 31.00 -16.21 7.55
CA PRO A 180 29.85 -15.97 6.67
C PRO A 180 28.54 -16.67 7.11
N LEU A 181 28.39 -17.02 8.38
CA LEU A 181 27.26 -17.82 8.90
C LEU A 181 26.39 -17.09 9.94
N GLY A 182 26.39 -15.76 9.97
CA GLY A 182 25.55 -14.98 10.89
C GLY A 182 24.11 -14.83 10.37
N PRO A 183 23.07 -15.03 11.21
CA PRO A 183 21.69 -14.83 10.78
C PRO A 183 21.40 -13.33 10.55
N VAL A 184 20.64 -13.02 9.51
CA VAL A 184 20.21 -11.65 9.13
C VAL A 184 19.23 -11.05 10.16
N CYS A 185 18.64 -11.89 11.00
CA CYS A 185 17.74 -11.48 12.07
C CYS A 185 18.37 -11.87 13.42
N ILE A 186 18.67 -10.88 14.26
CA ILE A 186 19.12 -11.10 15.63
C ILE A 186 17.87 -11.48 16.44
N SER A 187 17.88 -12.66 17.07
CA SER A 187 16.81 -13.07 17.98
C SER A 187 16.60 -11.99 19.06
N PRO A 188 15.36 -11.60 19.40
CA PRO A 188 15.07 -10.66 20.47
C PRO A 188 15.72 -11.07 21.81
N ASP A 189 15.88 -12.38 22.02
CA ASP A 189 16.48 -12.94 23.24
C ASP A 189 17.98 -12.62 23.37
N LEU A 190 18.67 -12.35 22.26
CA LEU A 190 20.08 -11.91 22.22
C LEU A 190 20.24 -10.41 22.52
N LEU A 191 19.14 -9.66 22.58
CA LEU A 191 19.10 -8.28 23.02
C LEU A 191 18.62 -8.17 24.49
N SER A 192 18.42 -9.30 25.17
CA SER A 192 18.14 -9.31 26.60
C SER A 192 19.37 -8.82 27.38
N PRO A 193 19.20 -8.02 28.45
CA PRO A 193 20.32 -7.56 29.28
C PRO A 193 21.18 -8.70 29.82
N GLU A 194 20.55 -9.83 30.15
CA GLU A 194 21.23 -11.03 30.63
C GLU A 194 22.14 -11.64 29.55
N SER A 195 21.68 -11.71 28.30
CA SER A 195 22.46 -12.24 27.17
C SER A 195 23.61 -11.31 26.75
N MET A 196 23.45 -10.00 26.92
CA MET A 196 24.50 -9.00 26.67
C MET A 196 25.53 -8.89 27.80
N GLY A 197 25.40 -9.72 28.85
CA GLY A 197 26.30 -9.70 30.02
C GLY A 197 26.16 -8.44 30.88
N LEU A 198 25.08 -7.67 30.70
CA LEU A 198 24.80 -6.46 31.45
C LEU A 198 24.09 -6.82 32.75
N LYS A 199 24.80 -6.72 33.89
CA LYS A 199 24.17 -6.81 35.22
C LYS A 199 23.44 -5.50 35.54
N LEU A 200 22.26 -5.32 34.93
CA LEU A 200 21.37 -4.22 35.30
C LEU A 200 20.73 -4.53 36.66
N LYS A 201 20.96 -3.67 37.65
CA LYS A 201 20.19 -3.72 38.90
C LYS A 201 18.77 -3.24 38.57
N PRO A 202 17.72 -4.01 38.88
CA PRO A 202 16.35 -3.58 38.61
C PRO A 202 16.07 -2.32 39.43
N ILE A 203 15.82 -1.20 38.74
CA ILE A 203 15.32 0.02 39.36
C ILE A 203 13.85 -0.23 39.67
N LYS A 204 13.54 -0.47 40.95
CA LYS A 204 12.15 -0.62 41.41
C LYS A 204 11.44 0.73 41.32
N THR A 205 10.85 1.05 40.18
CA THR A 205 9.85 2.12 40.10
C THR A 205 8.57 1.58 40.72
N ARG A 206 8.13 2.15 41.84
CA ARG A 206 6.82 1.84 42.44
C ARG A 206 5.73 2.28 41.45
N ILE A 207 5.15 1.34 40.72
CA ILE A 207 3.88 1.53 40.04
C ILE A 207 2.81 1.32 41.12
N SER A 208 2.14 2.39 41.54
CA SER A 208 0.96 2.28 42.40
C SER A 208 -0.17 1.75 41.53
N MET A 209 -0.44 0.44 41.60
CA MET A 209 -1.70 -0.10 41.10
C MET A 209 -2.79 0.29 42.10
N GLN A 210 -3.67 1.20 41.71
CA GLN A 210 -4.99 1.29 42.36
C GLN A 210 -5.84 0.15 41.80
N VAL A 211 -6.42 -0.60 42.73
CA VAL A 211 -7.45 -1.64 42.50
C VAL A 211 -8.75 -0.97 42.09
#